data_AF-A0A1F2TBD2-F1
#
_entry.id   AF-A0A1F2TBD2-F1
#
_cell.length_a   1.000
_cell.length_b   1.000
_cell.length_c   1.000
_cell.angle_alpha   90.00
_cell.angle_beta   90.00
_cell.angle_gamma   90.00
#
_symmetry.space_group_name_H-M   'P 1'
#
loop_
_entity.id
_entity.type
_entity.pdbx_description
1 polymer ?
#
loop_
_entity_poly.entity_id
_entity_poly.type
_entity_poly.pdbx_seq_one_letter_code
_entity_poly.pdbx_strand_id
1 'polypeptide(L)'
;MHITYERGVGNKGNPAEIRFYSAKTPGFYQIFRQEQVLDILRNVTTNPPDRVKEFSFEGSGGSYARLFDGTEQVLSWDNILWINRSVLLP
;
A
#
# COMPACT_ATOMS: atom_id res chain seq x y z
N MET A 1 17.10 -7.98 17.08
CA MET A 1 15.65 -8.29 17.03
C MET A 1 15.49 -9.58 16.24
N HIS A 2 14.86 -10.61 16.82
CA HIS A 2 14.65 -11.90 16.15
C HIS A 2 13.14 -12.19 16.08
N ILE A 3 12.61 -12.23 14.87
CA ILE A 3 11.22 -12.63 14.59
C ILE A 3 11.25 -13.66 13.46
N THR A 4 10.55 -14.77 13.65
CA THR A 4 10.28 -15.75 12.59
C THR A 4 8.86 -15.51 12.09
N TYR A 5 8.74 -15.21 10.79
CA TYR A 5 7.44 -15.06 10.13
C TYR A 5 7.56 -15.54 8.69
N GLU A 6 6.46 -16.07 8.14
CA GLU A 6 6.37 -16.30 6.70
C GLU A 6 6.14 -14.97 6.00
N ARG A 7 7.10 -14.60 5.16
CA ARG A 7 6.99 -13.42 4.32
C ARG A 7 5.99 -13.71 3.21
N GLY A 8 4.83 -13.06 3.28
CA GLY A 8 3.86 -13.07 2.18
C GLY A 8 4.45 -12.49 0.89
N VAL A 9 3.99 -12.98 -0.26
CA VAL A 9 4.37 -12.45 -1.57
C VAL A 9 3.60 -11.15 -1.80
N GLY A 10 4.29 -10.09 -2.24
CA GLY A 10 3.64 -8.89 -2.75
C GLY A 10 2.82 -9.25 -3.98
N ASN A 11 1.51 -9.42 -3.81
CA ASN A 11 0.63 -9.94 -4.86
C ASN A 11 0.35 -8.84 -5.89
N LYS A 12 0.96 -8.90 -7.08
CA LYS A 12 0.71 -7.99 -8.22
C LYS A 12 -0.56 -8.35 -9.04
N GLY A 13 -1.39 -9.26 -8.55
CA GLY A 13 -2.58 -9.75 -9.25
C GLY A 13 -3.85 -8.92 -8.96
N ASN A 14 -4.91 -9.23 -9.71
CA ASN A 14 -6.26 -8.69 -9.46
C ASN A 14 -6.71 -8.98 -8.02
N PRO A 15 -7.62 -8.16 -7.45
CA PRO A 15 -8.23 -8.45 -6.15
C PRO A 15 -8.73 -9.89 -6.07
N ALA A 16 -8.42 -10.57 -4.96
CA ALA A 16 -8.81 -11.95 -4.71
C ALA A 16 -9.63 -12.05 -3.44
N GLU A 17 -10.68 -12.86 -3.47
CA GLU A 17 -11.54 -13.15 -2.33
C GLU A 17 -11.33 -14.59 -1.87
N ILE A 18 -11.15 -14.77 -0.57
CA ILE A 18 -11.07 -16.07 0.09
C ILE A 18 -12.19 -16.14 1.10
N ARG A 19 -12.99 -17.21 1.05
CA ARG A 19 -14.07 -17.47 2.00
C ARG A 19 -13.58 -18.42 3.09
N PHE A 20 -13.68 -17.99 4.34
CA PHE A 20 -13.38 -18.82 5.51
C PHE A 20 -14.67 -19.24 6.18
N TYR A 21 -14.99 -20.54 6.07
CA TYR A 21 -16.23 -21.11 6.57
C TYR A 21 -16.12 -21.45 8.07
N SER A 22 -17.18 -21.17 8.82
CA SER A 22 -17.27 -21.56 10.22
C SER A 22 -17.48 -23.07 10.35
N ALA A 23 -16.62 -23.72 11.14
CA ALA A 23 -16.79 -25.14 11.49
C ALA A 23 -18.01 -25.37 12.40
N LYS A 24 -18.45 -24.34 13.15
CA LYS A 24 -19.56 -24.43 14.10
C LYS A 24 -20.93 -24.16 13.47
N THR A 25 -20.98 -23.29 12.46
CA THR A 25 -22.22 -22.84 11.82
C THR A 25 -22.10 -23.03 10.31
N PRO A 26 -22.55 -24.17 9.75
CA PRO A 26 -22.29 -24.60 8.36
C PRO A 26 -22.81 -23.68 7.22
N GLY A 27 -23.42 -22.53 7.51
CA GLY A 27 -23.80 -21.51 6.52
C GLY A 27 -23.10 -20.16 6.69
N PHE A 28 -22.30 -20.00 7.76
CA PHE A 28 -21.62 -18.75 8.05
C PHE A 28 -20.19 -18.79 7.51
N TYR A 29 -19.79 -17.74 6.79
CA TYR A 29 -18.42 -17.55 6.34
C TYR A 29 -18.04 -16.07 6.41
N GLN A 30 -16.75 -15.82 6.57
CA GLN A 30 -16.16 -14.50 6.43
C GLN A 30 -15.49 -14.39 5.05
N ILE A 31 -15.67 -13.26 4.39
CA ILE A 31 -14.96 -12.96 3.14
C ILE A 31 -13.72 -12.13 3.49
N PHE A 32 -12.56 -12.67 3.11
CA PHE A 32 -11.28 -11.98 3.19
C PHE A 32 -10.91 -11.55 1.78
N ARG A 33 -10.91 -10.24 1.57
CA ARG A 33 -10.48 -9.64 0.31
C ARG A 33 -9.05 -9.14 0.45
N GLN A 34 -8.20 -9.57 -0.47
CA GLN A 34 -6.86 -9.04 -0.66
C GLN A 34 -6.83 -8.25 -1.97
N GLU A 35 -6.41 -6.99 -1.89
CA GLU A 35 -6.25 -6.11 -3.04
C GLU A 35 -5.02 -5.23 -2.87
N GLN A 36 -4.40 -4.88 -3.99
CA GLN A 36 -3.44 -3.79 -4.04
C GLN A 36 -4.20 -2.50 -4.24
N VAL A 37 -3.95 -1.54 -3.35
CA VAL A 37 -4.51 -0.20 -3.49
C VAL A 37 -3.35 0.77 -3.60
N LEU A 38 -3.40 1.61 -4.64
CA LEU A 38 -2.60 2.81 -4.72
C LEU A 38 -3.40 3.93 -4.04
N ASP A 39 -2.96 4.34 -2.86
CA ASP A 39 -3.49 5.54 -2.21
C ASP A 39 -2.63 6.73 -2.63
N ILE A 40 -3.20 7.62 -3.46
CA ILE A 40 -2.53 8.84 -3.91
C ILE A 40 -2.64 9.85 -2.77
N LEU A 41 -1.52 10.11 -2.09
CA LEU A 41 -1.48 10.98 -0.91
C LEU A 41 -1.26 12.45 -1.29
N ARG A 42 -0.69 12.70 -2.46
CA ARG A 42 -0.54 14.03 -3.09
C ARG A 42 -0.27 13.87 -4.58
N ASN A 43 -0.87 14.73 -5.41
CA ASN A 43 -0.57 14.84 -6.83
C ASN A 43 -0.54 16.31 -7.26
N VAL A 44 0.23 16.65 -8.29
CA VAL A 44 0.24 17.99 -8.93
C VAL A 44 -1.13 18.45 -9.45
N THR A 45 -2.08 17.54 -9.67
CA THR A 45 -3.44 17.85 -10.16
C THR A 45 -4.46 18.11 -9.04
N THR A 46 -4.12 17.88 -7.78
CA THR A 46 -5.04 17.96 -6.64
C THR A 46 -4.79 19.23 -5.81
N ASN A 47 -5.82 20.06 -5.62
CA ASN A 47 -5.75 21.30 -4.84
C ASN A 47 -7.01 21.46 -3.97
N PRO A 48 -6.91 21.47 -2.62
CA PRO A 48 -5.69 21.37 -1.80
C PRO A 48 -5.05 19.97 -1.82
N PRO A 49 -3.77 19.80 -1.38
CA PRO A 49 -3.12 18.50 -1.31
C PRO A 49 -3.88 17.52 -0.42
N ASP A 50 -4.15 16.32 -0.94
CA ASP A 50 -5.14 15.43 -0.35
C ASP A 50 -4.75 14.89 1.03
N ARG A 51 -3.46 14.63 1.32
CA ARG A 51 -2.99 14.11 2.63
C ARG A 51 -1.57 14.49 3.03
N VAL A 52 -0.58 14.52 2.12
CA VAL A 52 0.82 14.89 2.46
C VAL A 52 1.02 16.41 2.40
N LYS A 53 1.27 17.01 3.56
CA LYS A 53 1.46 18.46 3.69
C LYS A 53 2.93 18.89 3.57
N GLU A 54 3.83 18.15 4.22
CA GLU A 54 5.27 18.44 4.29
C GLU A 54 6.07 17.14 4.12
N PHE A 55 7.22 17.22 3.45
CA PHE A 55 8.18 16.12 3.30
C PHE A 55 9.58 16.67 2.98
N SER A 56 10.61 15.86 3.23
CA SER A 56 11.97 16.07 2.76
C SER A 56 12.55 14.74 2.28
N PHE A 57 13.44 14.78 1.28
CA PHE A 57 14.17 13.60 0.83
C PHE A 57 15.61 14.00 0.51
N GLU A 58 16.55 13.08 0.72
CA GLU A 58 17.97 13.24 0.37
C GLU A 58 18.42 11.99 -0.38
N GLY A 59 19.05 12.18 -1.54
CA GLY A 59 19.61 11.08 -2.32
C GLY A 59 21.01 10.70 -1.84
N SER A 60 21.30 9.40 -1.81
CA SER A 60 22.66 8.88 -1.54
C SER A 60 23.09 7.89 -2.63
N GLY A 61 24.30 7.35 -2.54
CA GLY A 61 24.78 6.32 -3.48
C GLY A 61 25.51 6.85 -4.71
N GLY A 62 26.53 7.69 -4.52
CA GLY A 62 27.45 8.11 -5.58
C GLY A 62 26.74 8.88 -6.69
N SER A 63 26.74 8.35 -7.92
CA SER A 63 26.07 9.02 -9.05
C SER A 63 24.57 9.22 -8.87
N TYR A 64 23.91 8.37 -8.07
CA TYR A 64 22.46 8.51 -7.83
C TYR A 64 22.11 9.69 -6.93
N ALA A 65 23.01 10.09 -6.02
CA ALA A 65 22.80 11.29 -5.20
C ALA A 65 22.64 12.56 -6.05
N ARG A 66 23.30 12.60 -7.22
CA ARG A 66 23.21 13.73 -8.16
C ARG A 66 21.86 13.84 -8.88
N LEU A 67 20.99 12.84 -8.78
CA LEU A 67 19.62 12.90 -9.29
C LEU A 67 18.65 13.58 -8.30
N PHE A 68 19.16 13.92 -7.12
CA PHE A 68 18.43 14.37 -5.94
C PHE A 68 19.17 15.57 -5.33
N ASP A 69 19.49 16.56 -6.17
CA ASP A 69 20.28 17.76 -5.86
C ASP A 69 19.44 18.97 -5.42
N GLY A 70 18.12 18.79 -5.29
CA GLY A 70 17.17 19.81 -4.85
C GLY A 70 16.49 20.55 -6.00
N THR A 71 16.82 20.24 -7.26
CA THR A 71 16.14 20.80 -8.44
C THR A 71 14.88 20.03 -8.83
N GLU A 72 14.55 18.97 -8.10
CA GLU A 72 13.46 18.07 -8.45
C GLU A 72 12.09 18.72 -8.25
N GLN A 73 11.16 18.39 -9.15
CA GLN A 73 9.75 18.73 -8.98
C GLN A 73 8.98 17.50 -8.56
N VAL A 74 8.21 17.62 -7.48
CA VAL A 74 7.40 16.52 -6.96
C VAL A 74 6.15 16.35 -7.80
N LEU A 75 5.99 15.17 -8.40
CA LEU A 75 4.84 14.81 -9.22
C LEU A 75 3.72 14.17 -8.40
N SER A 76 4.07 13.16 -7.59
CA SER A 76 3.14 12.51 -6.67
C SER A 76 3.85 11.97 -5.44
N TRP A 77 3.07 11.77 -4.38
CA TRP A 77 3.42 10.92 -3.24
C TRP A 77 2.34 9.85 -3.14
N ASP A 78 2.73 8.61 -3.41
CA ASP A 78 1.78 7.50 -3.46
C ASP A 78 2.16 6.43 -2.44
N ASN A 79 1.16 5.79 -1.86
CA ASN A 79 1.33 4.68 -0.95
C ASN A 79 0.72 3.43 -1.56
N ILE A 80 1.55 2.42 -1.79
CA ILE A 80 1.10 1.10 -2.22
C ILE A 80 0.80 0.28 -0.98
N LEU A 81 -0.49 0.16 -0.66
CA LEU A 81 -0.95 -0.70 0.42
C LEU A 81 -0.93 -2.16 -0.08
N TRP A 82 0.09 -2.90 0.33
CA TRP A 82 0.26 -4.32 -0.01
C TRP A 82 -0.68 -5.25 0.74
N ILE A 83 -1.30 -4.74 1.82
CA ILE A 83 -2.27 -5.46 2.64
C ILE A 83 -3.40 -4.49 2.96
N ASN A 84 -4.35 -4.32 2.04
CA ASN A 84 -5.68 -3.87 2.42
C ASN A 84 -6.48 -5.09 2.88
N ARG A 85 -6.92 -5.12 4.14
CA ARG A 85 -7.69 -6.23 4.72
C ARG A 85 -9.09 -5.72 5.06
N SER A 86 -10.05 -6.06 4.21
CA SER A 86 -11.46 -5.82 4.46
C SER A 86 -12.11 -7.09 4.99
N VAL A 87 -12.96 -6.95 6.01
CA VAL A 87 -13.82 -8.03 6.52
C VAL A 87 -15.25 -7.68 6.17
N LEU A 88 -15.87 -8.52 5.34
CA LEU A 88 -17.24 -8.33 4.88
C LEU A 88 -18.14 -9.42 5.47
N LEU A 89 -19.36 -9.04 5.83
CA LEU A 89 -20.46 -9.97 6.11
C LEU A 89 -21.35 -10.08 4.85
N PRO A 90 -22.08 -11.20 4.68
CA PRO A 90 -23.08 -11.32 3.62
C PRO A 90 -24.11 -10.18 3.63
#